data_AF-A0A6V8KL11-F1
#
_entry.id   AF-A0A6V8KL11-F1
#
_cell.length_a   1.000
_cell.length_b   1.000
_cell.length_c   1.000
_cell.angle_alpha   90.00
_cell.angle_beta   90.00
_cell.angle_gamma   90.00
#
_symmetry.space_group_name_H-M   'P 1'
#
loop_
_entity.id
_entity.type
_entity.pdbx_description
1 polymer ?
#
loop_
_entity_poly.entity_id
_entity_poly.type
_entity_poly.pdbx_seq_one_letter_code
_entity_poly.pdbx_strand_id
1 'polypeptide(L)' 'MTVAHRYGSTEIKSGPARVVTLGLSDQDAALALGVKPVGALSFNTVLSIPYAIDQAVPILAGGNSK' A
#
# COMPACT_ATOMS: atom_id res chain seq x y z
N MET A 1 -16.07 -3.44 -1.87
CA MET A 1 -16.08 -2.27 -0.95
C MET A 1 -15.36 -1.12 -1.62
N THR A 2 -15.91 0.09 -1.62
CA THR A 2 -15.30 1.26 -2.28
C THR A 2 -14.77 2.24 -1.26
N VAL A 3 -13.51 2.64 -1.38
CA VAL A 3 -12.83 3.57 -0.47
C VAL A 3 -12.54 4.89 -1.18
N ALA A 4 -13.07 5.99 -0.65
CA ALA A 4 -12.82 7.34 -1.14
C ALA A 4 -11.50 7.89 -0.56
N HIS A 5 -10.70 8.54 -1.38
CA HIS A 5 -9.42 9.14 -1.01
C HIS A 5 -9.13 10.38 -1.86
N ARG A 6 -8.07 11.14 -1.53
CA ARG A 6 -7.78 12.44 -2.18
C ARG A 6 -7.64 12.39 -3.70
N TYR A 7 -7.26 11.24 -4.26
CA TYR A 7 -7.05 11.03 -5.70
C TYR A 7 -8.26 10.39 -6.41
N GLY A 8 -9.38 10.17 -5.73
CA GLY A 8 -10.60 9.61 -6.29
C GLY A 8 -11.19 8.50 -5.42
N SER A 9 -11.62 7.40 -6.04
CA SER A 9 -12.15 6.24 -5.34
C SER A 9 -11.51 4.96 -5.86
N THR A 10 -11.24 4.03 -4.95
CA THR A 10 -10.74 2.70 -5.30
C THR A 10 -11.75 1.66 -4.88
N GLU A 11 -12.11 0.78 -5.80
CA GLU A 11 -12.96 -0.36 -5.53
C GLU A 11 -12.11 -1.58 -5.15
N ILE A 12 -12.37 -2.12 -3.97
CA ILE A 12 -11.80 -3.37 -3.45
C ILE A 12 -12.80 -4.49 -3.76
N LYS A 13 -12.51 -5.28 -4.79
CA LYS A 13 -13.43 -6.34 -5.32
C LYS A 13 -13.48 -7.60 -4.46
N SER A 14 -12.43 -7.92 -3.72
CA SER A 14 -12.34 -9.09 -2.84
C SER A 14 -11.50 -8.79 -1.60
N GLY A 15 -11.60 -9.64 -0.57
CA GLY A 15 -10.76 -9.54 0.62
C GLY A 15 -9.26 -9.51 0.24
N PRO A 16 -8.50 -8.49 0.67
CA PRO A 16 -7.13 -8.32 0.21
C PRO A 16 -6.23 -9.44 0.72
N ALA A 17 -5.64 -10.21 -0.20
CA ALA A 17 -4.71 -11.29 0.14
C ALA A 17 -3.30 -10.78 0.48
N ARG A 18 -2.95 -9.57 0.02
CA ARG A 18 -1.63 -8.94 0.21
C ARG A 18 -1.84 -7.45 0.44
N VAL A 19 -1.32 -6.95 1.56
CA VAL A 19 -1.44 -5.54 1.97
C VAL A 19 -0.04 -4.97 2.20
N VAL A 20 0.21 -3.77 1.69
CA VAL A 20 1.49 -3.05 1.82
C VAL A 20 1.21 -1.71 2.49
N THR A 21 2.01 -1.35 3.49
CA THR A 21 1.86 -0.12 4.27
C THR A 21 2.92 0.90 3.86
N LEU A 22 2.46 2.04 3.33
CA LEU A 22 3.33 3.08 2.80
C LEU A 22 3.54 4.23 3.80
N GLY A 23 2.57 4.46 4.69
CA GLY A 23 2.70 5.38 5.81
C GLY A 23 3.48 4.79 6.97
N LEU A 24 4.14 5.66 7.73
CA LEU A 24 4.92 5.28 8.90
C LEU A 24 4.05 4.60 9.98
N SER A 25 2.78 5.00 10.10
CA SER A 25 1.81 4.50 11.08
C SER A 25 0.81 3.47 10.51
N ASP A 26 0.81 3.23 9.20
CA ASP A 26 -0.18 2.37 8.55
C ASP A 26 -0.01 0.89 8.96
N GLN A 27 1.18 0.54 9.45
CA GLN A 27 1.55 -0.77 9.98
C GLN A 27 0.69 -1.14 11.18
N ASP A 28 0.48 -0.20 12.10
CA ASP A 28 -0.32 -0.41 13.30
C ASP A 28 -1.80 -0.58 12.95
N ALA A 29 -2.30 0.19 11.98
CA ALA A 29 -3.67 0.08 11.50
C ALA A 29 -3.93 -1.26 10.79
N ALA A 30 -2.99 -1.72 9.95
CA ALA A 30 -3.07 -3.02 9.30
C ALA A 30 -3.06 -4.17 10.33
N LEU A 31 -2.17 -4.08 11.33
CA LEU A 31 -2.08 -5.07 12.39
C LEU A 31 -3.34 -5.10 13.27
N ALA A 32 -3.91 -3.94 13.57
CA ALA A 32 -5.17 -3.83 14.32
C ALA A 32 -6.36 -4.46 13.58
N LEU A 33 -6.32 -4.48 12.24
CA LEU A 33 -7.30 -5.16 11.40
C LEU A 33 -7.03 -6.67 11.24
N GLY A 34 -6.02 -7.21 11.94
CA GLY A 34 -5.61 -8.62 11.84
C GLY A 34 -4.92 -8.96 10.52
N VAL A 35 -4.53 -7.95 9.75
CA VAL A 35 -3.87 -8.12 8.45
C VAL A 35 -2.37 -8.06 8.65
N LYS A 36 -1.66 -9.13 8.28
CA LYS A 36 -0.19 -9.15 8.26
C LYS A 36 0.30 -8.48 6.96
N PRO A 37 0.91 -7.29 7.01
CA PRO A 37 1.42 -6.65 5.81
C PRO A 37 2.59 -7.43 5.23
N VAL A 38 2.66 -7.52 3.90
CA VAL A 38 3.75 -8.19 3.17
C VAL A 38 4.93 -7.24 2.90
N GLY A 39 4.77 -5.95 3.17
CA GLY A 39 5.81 -4.94 3.05
C GLY A 39 5.43 -3.66 3.79
N ALA A 40 6.42 -3.02 4.41
CA ALA A 40 6.26 -1.80 5.18
C ALA A 40 7.41 -0.83 4.94
N LEU A 41 7.10 0.46 4.77
CA LEU A 41 8.12 1.51 4.67
C LEU A 41 8.55 1.96 6.07
N SER A 42 9.83 1.80 6.40
CA SER A 42 10.37 2.11 7.73
C SER A 42 10.98 3.51 7.84
N PHE A 43 11.55 4.08 6.77
CA PHE A 43 12.23 5.38 6.81
C PHE A 43 11.96 6.20 5.54
N ASN A 44 10.97 7.10 5.63
CA ASN A 44 10.55 7.98 4.53
C ASN A 44 11.47 9.20 4.41
N THR A 45 12.79 8.98 4.34
CA THR A 45 13.74 10.08 4.16
C THR A 45 13.71 10.59 2.72
N VAL A 46 14.11 11.84 2.50
CA VAL A 46 14.10 12.52 1.18
C VAL A 46 14.85 11.72 0.11
N LEU A 47 15.84 10.93 0.51
CA LEU A 47 16.63 10.07 -0.38
C LEU A 47 15.93 8.74 -0.71
N SER A 48 15.08 8.24 0.18
CA SER A 48 14.46 6.92 0.07
C SER A 48 13.07 6.96 -0.58
N ILE A 49 12.32 8.06 -0.44
CA ILE A 49 10.98 8.20 -1.02
C ILE A 49 10.96 8.02 -2.55
N PRO A 50 11.81 8.73 -3.34
CA PRO A 50 11.75 8.59 -4.80
C PRO A 50 12.07 7.15 -5.24
N TYR A 51 13.08 6.51 -4.64
CA TYR A 51 13.41 5.11 -4.93
C TYR A 51 12.29 4.13 -4.53
N ALA A 52 11.66 4.34 -3.37
CA ALA A 52 10.56 3.50 -2.91
C ALA A 52 9.33 3.60 -3.84
N ILE A 53 9.05 4.79 -4.37
CA ILE A 53 7.99 5.00 -5.37
C ILE A 53 8.33 4.27 -6.67
N ASP A 54 9.57 4.41 -7.18
CA ASP A 54 10.01 3.74 -8.42
C ASP A 54 9.94 2.21 -8.32
N GLN A 55 10.17 1.64 -7.14
CA GLN A 55 10.05 0.20 -6.92
C GLN A 55 8.60 -0.25 -6.68
N ALA A 56 7.79 0.54 -5.95
CA ALA A 56 6.45 0.16 -5.57
C ALA A 56 5.41 0.37 -6.69
N VAL A 57 5.52 1.45 -7.47
CA VAL A 57 4.55 1.79 -8.53
C VAL A 57 4.42 0.68 -9.57
N PRO A 58 5.49 0.07 -10.11
CA PRO A 58 5.36 -1.03 -11.07
C PRO A 58 4.69 -2.27 -10.48
N ILE A 59 4.90 -2.54 -9.19
CA ILE A 59 4.31 -3.71 -8.50
C ILE A 59 2.82 -3.49 -8.24
N LEU A 60 2.42 -2.26 -7.93
CA LEU A 60 1.03 -1.87 -7.71
C LEU A 60 0.27 -1.69 -9.02
N ALA A 61 0.89 -1.10 -10.05
CA ALA A 61 0.30 -0.87 -11.36
C ALA A 61 0.29 -2.15 -12.23
N GLY A 62 1.31 -3.00 -12.10
CA GLY A 62 1.43 -4.27 -12.81
C GLY A 62 0.54 -5.40 -12.28
N GLY A 63 -0.13 -5.20 -11.14
CA GLY A 63 -1.06 -6.17 -10.54
C GLY A 63 -2.37 -6.38 -11.31
N ASN A 64 -2.63 -5.64 -12.39
CA ASN A 64 -3.86 -5.72 -13.20
C ASN A 64 -3.67 -6.33 -14.60
N SER A 65 -2.62 -7.12 -14.83
CA SER A 65 -2.45 -7.86 -16.09
C SER A 65 -2.15 -9.34 -15.84
N LYS A 66 -3.11 -10.04 -15.21
CA LYS A 66 -3.48 -11.42 -15.57
C LYS A 66 -4.83 -11.80 -14.96
#